data_AF-A0AAD6S7J5-F1
#
_entry.id   AF-A0AAD6S7J5-F1
#
_cell.length_a   1.000
_cell.length_b   1.000
_cell.length_c   1.000
_cell.angle_alpha   90.00
_cell.angle_beta   90.00
_cell.angle_gamma   90.00
#
_symmetry.space_group_name_H-M   'P 1'
#
loop_
_entity.id
_entity.type
_entity.pdbx_description
1 polymer ?
#
loop_
_entity_poly.entity_id
_entity_poly.type
_entity_poly.pdbx_seq_one_letter_code
_entity_poly.pdbx_strand_id
1 'polypeptide(L)' 'MALGDDLAQELVDTILDFLHDDQKSLLSSSLIARKWVPATRYHVFERITL' A
#
# COMPACT_ATOMS: atom_id res chain seq x y z
N MET A 1 -14.56 11.92 14.79
CA MET A 1 -13.72 10.73 14.50
C MET A 1 -14.04 10.37 13.05
N ALA A 2 -13.19 10.58 12.04
CA ALA A 2 -11.74 10.63 12.01
C ALA A 2 -11.22 11.91 11.34
N LEU A 3 -10.12 12.47 11.86
CA LEU A 3 -9.39 13.58 11.25
C LEU A 3 -8.41 13.12 10.14
N GLY A 4 -8.54 11.86 9.69
CA GLY A 4 -7.52 11.15 8.90
C GLY A 4 -8.07 10.42 7.67
N ASP A 5 -9.29 10.71 7.22
CA ASP A 5 -9.94 9.97 6.14
C ASP A 5 -9.46 10.32 4.72
N ASP A 6 -8.73 11.43 4.54
CA ASP A 6 -8.32 11.89 3.21
C ASP A 6 -6.81 12.17 3.13
N LEU A 7 -6.01 11.13 3.34
CA LEU A 7 -4.68 11.14 2.72
C LEU A 7 -4.89 11.05 1.20
N ALA A 8 -4.29 11.99 0.46
CA ALA A 8 -4.35 11.97 -1.01
C ALA A 8 -3.77 10.65 -1.54
N GLN A 9 -4.39 10.09 -2.58
CA GLN A 9 -3.99 8.81 -3.14
C GLN A 9 -2.52 8.83 -3.60
N GLU A 10 -2.05 9.95 -4.17
CA GLU A 10 -0.64 10.10 -4.57
C GLU A 10 0.35 9.96 -3.40
N LEU A 11 -0.04 10.40 -2.19
CA LEU A 11 0.79 10.24 -1.00
C LEU A 11 0.78 8.79 -0.51
N VAL A 12 -0.37 8.11 -0.60
CA VAL A 12 -0.46 6.67 -0.31
C VAL A 12 0.44 5.89 -1.26
N ASP A 13 0.35 6.17 -2.56
CA ASP A 13 1.13 5.49 -3.58
C ASP A 13 2.64 5.74 -3.38
N THR A 14 3.04 7.00 -3.09
CA THR A 14 4.43 7.33 -2.75
C THR A 14 4.93 6.55 -1.52
N ILE A 15 4.11 6.40 -0.48
CA ILE A 15 4.49 5.63 0.72
C ILE A 15 4.67 4.14 0.38
N LEU A 16 3.79 3.59 -0.46
CA LEU A 16 3.83 2.20 -0.85
C LEU A 16 5.00 1.91 -1.81
N ASP A 17 5.36 2.87 -2.66
CA ASP A 17 6.56 2.81 -3.49
C ASP A 17 7.82 2.67 -2.62
N PHE A 18 7.91 3.32 -1.46
CA PHE A 18 9.06 3.12 -0.54
C PHE A 18 9.10 1.73 0.09
N LEU A 19 7.99 1.00 0.12
CA LEU A 19 7.87 -0.33 0.71
C LEU A 19 8.03 -1.47 -0.31
N HIS A 20 8.36 -1.19 -1.57
CA HIS A 20 8.44 -2.19 -2.65
C HIS A 20 9.35 -3.39 -2.34
N ASP A 21 10.43 -3.20 -1.57
CA ASP A 21 11.36 -4.26 -1.19
C ASP A 21 10.92 -5.04 0.08
N ASP A 22 9.94 -4.54 0.84
CA ASP A 22 9.42 -5.18 2.06
C ASP A 22 7.98 -5.66 1.88
N GLN A 23 7.86 -6.86 1.31
CA GLN A 23 6.57 -7.52 1.08
C GLN A 23 5.75 -7.72 2.36
N LYS A 24 6.38 -7.91 3.53
CA LYS A 24 5.65 -8.09 4.80
C LYS A 24 4.98 -6.80 5.23
N SER A 25 5.69 -5.68 5.08
CA SER A 25 5.16 -4.35 5.38
C SER A 25 4.06 -3.95 4.38
N LEU A 26 4.21 -4.27 3.09
CA LEU A 26 3.16 -4.09 2.07
C LEU A 26 1.88 -4.89 2.37
N LEU A 27 2.02 -6.15 2.79
CA LEU A 27 0.86 -6.96 3.17
C LEU A 27 0.16 -6.41 4.41
N SER A 28 0.93 -5.96 5.40
CA SER A 28 0.39 -5.37 6.63
C SER A 28 -0.35 -4.06 6.36
N SER A 29 0.17 -3.21 5.45
CA SER A 29 -0.46 -1.95 5.09
C SER A 29 -1.76 -2.13 4.29
N SER A 30 -1.91 -3.26 3.57
CA SER A 30 -3.17 -3.61 2.89
C SER A 30 -4.36 -3.81 3.84
N LEU A 31 -4.10 -4.06 5.13
CA LEU A 31 -5.12 -4.28 6.16
C LEU A 31 -5.57 -2.99 6.87
N ILE A 32 -4.86 -1.88 6.67
CA ILE A 32 -5.11 -0.61 7.39
C ILE A 32 -6.37 0.07 6.86
N ALA A 33 -6.51 0.17 5.53
CA ALA A 33 -7.63 0.86 4.90
C ALA A 33 -7.94 0.30 3.51
N ARG A 34 -9.23 0.32 3.14
CA ARG A 34 -9.69 -0.16 1.81
C ARG A 34 -9.05 0.61 0.65
N LYS A 35 -8.73 1.90 0.83
CA LYS A 35 -8.06 2.74 -0.19
C LYS A 35 -6.62 2.25 -0.50
N TRP A 36 -5.98 1.53 0.43
CA TRP A 36 -4.59 1.05 0.28
C TRP A 36 -4.51 -0.30 -0.43
N VAL A 37 -5.63 -1.04 -0.52
CA VAL A 37 -5.69 -2.38 -1.11
C VAL A 37 -5.30 -2.42 -2.60
N PRO A 38 -5.76 -1.50 -3.47
CA PRO A 38 -5.39 -1.53 -4.88
C PRO A 38 -3.88 -1.33 -5.09
N ALA A 39 -3.31 -0.31 -4.43
CA ALA A 39 -1.91 0.04 -4.55
C ALA A 39 -0.97 -1.01 -3.91
N THR A 40 -1.31 -1.54 -2.73
CA THR A 40 -0.51 -2.63 -2.12
C THR A 40 -0.50 -3.89 -2.97
N ARG A 41 -1.64 -4.28 -3.58
CA ARG A 41 -1.70 -5.42 -4.48
C ARG A 41 -0.84 -5.23 -5.72
N TYR A 42 -0.79 -4.01 -6.27
CA TYR A 42 0.08 -3.71 -7.40
C TYR A 42 1.54 -4.08 -7.08
N HIS A 43 2.10 -3.57 -5.98
CA HIS A 43 3.48 -3.89 -5.58
C HIS A 43 3.69 -5.34 -5.15
N VAL A 44 2.74 -5.94 -4.43
CA VAL A 44 2.85 -7.35 -3.99
C VAL A 44 2.89 -8.31 -5.18
N PHE A 45 2.14 -8.03 -6.25
CA PHE A 45 2.10 -8.85 -7.45
C PHE A 45 3.01 -8.35 -8.59
N GLU A 46 3.78 -7.28 -8.38
CA GLU A 46 4.73 -6.73 -9.36
C GLU A 46 5.86 -7.71 -9.67
N ARG A 47 6.37 -8.40 -8.63
CA ARG A 47 7.43 -9.41 -8.76
C ARG A 47 6.90 -10.80 -8.44
N ILE A 48 6.50 -11.53 -9.48
CA ILE A 48 6.21 -12.96 -9.39
C ILE A 48 7.51 -13.73 -9.69
N THR A 49 7.97 -14.53 -8.72
CA THR A 49 9.11 -15.44 -8.90
C THR A 49 8.56 -16.85 -9.15
N LEU A 50 9.03 -17.52 -10.21
CA LEU A 50 8.63 -18.88 -10.60
C LEU A 50 9.46 -19.94 -9.88
#